data_AF-A0A1S0UD43-F1
#
_entry.id   AF-A0A1S0UD43-F1
#
_cell.length_a   1.000
_cell.length_b   1.000
_cell.length_c   1.000
_cell.angle_alpha   90.00
_cell.angle_beta   90.00
_cell.angle_gamma   90.00
#
_symmetry.space_group_name_H-M   'P 1'
#
loop_
_entity.id
_entity.type
_entity.pdbx_description
1 polymer ?
#
loop_
_entity_poly.entity_id
_entity_poly.type
_entity_poly.pdbx_seq_one_letter_code
_entity_poly.pdbx_strand_id
1 'polypeptide(L)'
;MTIKCRYCNATVQTRKEYSKHLEMHKEYDITCPECGRTFHSLGRFREHKEVHQPKPQCGICNRSFSYTTGLRRHQRQFHRDVKRHKCLDISCNATIWGTIKCLEHPQKHDEHCKQPGN
;
A
#
# COMPACT_ATOMS: atom_id res chain seq x y z
N MET A 1 18.26 -45.06 -0.84
CA MET A 1 18.61 -43.61 -0.82
C MET A 1 17.33 -42.82 -1.01
N THR A 2 16.92 -42.06 -0.01
CA THR A 2 15.72 -41.22 -0.07
C THR A 2 16.06 -39.82 -0.56
N ILE A 3 15.27 -39.27 -1.47
CA ILE A 3 15.48 -37.96 -2.09
C ILE A 3 14.50 -36.97 -1.45
N LYS A 4 15.04 -35.93 -0.81
CA LYS A 4 14.24 -34.86 -0.22
C LYS A 4 13.91 -33.82 -1.27
N CYS A 5 12.65 -33.40 -1.36
CA CYS A 5 12.26 -32.33 -2.27
C CYS A 5 12.76 -30.97 -1.78
N ARG A 6 13.21 -30.12 -2.72
CA ARG A 6 13.64 -28.74 -2.41
C ARG A 6 12.49 -27.74 -2.33
N TYR A 7 11.33 -28.10 -2.88
CA TYR A 7 10.16 -27.24 -2.98
C TYR A 7 9.11 -27.53 -1.91
N CYS A 8 9.13 -28.73 -1.33
CA CYS A 8 8.28 -29.14 -0.23
C CYS A 8 9.02 -30.10 0.70
N ASN A 9 8.50 -30.32 1.91
CA ASN A 9 9.15 -31.21 2.88
C ASN A 9 8.89 -32.71 2.63
N ALA A 10 8.43 -33.06 1.42
CA ALA A 10 8.19 -34.45 1.02
C ALA A 10 9.51 -35.17 0.74
N THR A 11 9.56 -36.45 1.11
CA THR A 11 10.72 -37.32 0.88
C THR A 11 10.28 -38.53 0.07
N VAL A 12 10.92 -38.75 -1.07
CA VAL A 12 10.54 -39.78 -2.04
C VAL A 12 11.65 -40.82 -2.13
N GLN A 13 11.29 -42.09 -2.32
CA GLN A 13 12.26 -43.19 -2.23
C GLN A 13 12.98 -43.50 -3.54
N THR A 14 12.40 -43.14 -4.69
CA THR A 14 13.00 -43.42 -6.01
C THR A 14 13.11 -42.19 -6.90
N ARG A 15 14.09 -42.20 -7.83
CA ARG A 15 14.27 -41.11 -8.82
C ARG A 15 13.08 -40.96 -9.75
N LYS A 16 12.42 -42.05 -10.16
CA LYS A 16 11.26 -42.01 -11.06
C LYS A 16 10.08 -41.30 -10.40
N GLU A 17 9.81 -41.59 -9.14
CA GLU A 17 8.77 -40.89 -8.37
C GLU A 17 9.16 -39.44 -8.11
N TYR A 18 10.44 -39.14 -7.87
CA TYR A 18 10.92 -37.76 -7.72
C TYR A 18 10.75 -36.93 -9.01
N SER A 19 11.01 -37.50 -10.19
CA SER A 19 10.75 -36.82 -11.47
C SER A 19 9.27 -36.51 -11.66
N LYS A 20 8.37 -37.48 -11.44
CA LYS A 20 6.92 -37.24 -11.53
C LYS A 20 6.44 -36.22 -10.48
N HIS A 21 7.00 -36.28 -9.28
CA HIS A 21 6.74 -35.31 -8.22
C HIS A 21 7.15 -33.89 -8.63
N LEU A 22 8.29 -33.73 -9.33
CA LEU A 22 8.75 -32.45 -9.87
C LEU A 22 7.87 -31.93 -11.01
N GLU A 23 7.26 -32.79 -11.82
CA GLU A 23 6.29 -32.36 -12.84
C GLU A 23 5.07 -31.68 -12.22
N MET A 24 4.65 -32.16 -11.05
CA MET A 24 3.60 -31.53 -10.25
C MET A 24 3.97 -30.11 -9.75
N HIS A 25 5.26 -29.84 -9.51
CA HIS A 25 5.76 -28.49 -9.19
C HIS A 25 5.87 -27.62 -10.45
N LYS A 26 6.17 -28.23 -11.60
CA LYS A 26 6.27 -27.55 -12.90
C LYS A 26 4.93 -26.96 -13.37
N GLU A 27 3.81 -27.60 -13.00
CA GLU A 27 2.46 -27.03 -13.19
C GLU A 27 2.11 -25.93 -12.17
N TYR A 28 2.90 -25.80 -11.09
CA TYR A 28 2.70 -24.84 -10.00
C TYR A 28 3.60 -23.61 -10.07
N ASP A 29 4.52 -23.57 -11.06
CA ASP A 29 5.42 -22.45 -11.33
C ASP A 29 4.67 -21.31 -12.02
N ILE A 30 4.05 -20.46 -11.21
CA ILE A 30 3.32 -19.30 -11.72
C ILE A 30 4.29 -18.14 -11.86
N THR A 31 4.56 -17.75 -13.10
CA THR A 31 5.43 -16.61 -13.39
C THR A 31 4.59 -15.35 -13.53
N CYS A 32 4.95 -14.30 -12.80
CA CYS A 32 4.30 -13.01 -12.91
C CYS A 32 4.59 -12.39 -14.29
N PRO A 33 3.57 -12.07 -15.10
CA PRO A 33 3.79 -11.51 -16.44
C PRO A 33 4.35 -10.08 -16.40
N GLU A 34 4.21 -9.37 -15.27
CA GLU A 34 4.64 -7.97 -15.14
C GLU A 34 6.10 -7.82 -14.70
N CYS A 35 6.66 -8.77 -13.95
CA CYS A 35 8.04 -8.69 -13.46
C CYS A 35 8.87 -9.96 -13.67
N GLY A 36 8.30 -11.01 -14.25
CA GLY A 36 9.01 -12.26 -14.55
C GLY A 36 9.39 -13.10 -13.33
N ARG A 37 8.92 -12.76 -12.13
CA ARG A 37 9.17 -13.57 -10.92
C ARG A 37 8.34 -14.85 -10.92
N THR A 38 8.99 -15.98 -10.68
CA THR A 38 8.34 -17.30 -10.58
C THR A 38 8.00 -17.62 -9.12
N PHE A 39 6.76 -18.09 -8.90
CA PHE A 39 6.25 -18.47 -7.60
C PHE A 39 5.81 -19.94 -7.64
N HIS A 40 6.26 -20.71 -6.65
CA HIS A 40 5.90 -22.14 -6.50
C HIS A 40 4.57 -22.34 -5.74
N SER A 41 3.74 -21.31 -5.61
CA SER A 41 2.49 -21.36 -4.85
C SER A 41 1.52 -20.29 -5.35
N LEU A 42 0.29 -20.71 -5.68
CA LEU A 42 -0.80 -19.82 -6.07
C LEU A 42 -1.11 -18.77 -4.99
N GLY A 43 -1.03 -19.13 -3.72
CA GLY A 43 -1.24 -18.20 -2.60
C GLY A 43 -0.21 -17.08 -2.57
N ARG A 44 1.08 -17.44 -2.70
CA ARG A 44 2.17 -16.45 -2.79
C ARG A 44 2.10 -15.61 -4.05
N PHE A 45 1.69 -16.21 -5.17
CA PHE A 45 1.46 -15.45 -6.40
C PHE A 45 0.32 -14.44 -6.26
N ARG A 46 -0.80 -14.80 -5.61
CA ARG A 46 -1.92 -13.88 -5.34
C ARG A 46 -1.50 -12.73 -4.44
N GLU A 47 -0.78 -13.00 -3.35
CA GLU A 47 -0.21 -11.97 -2.47
C GLU A 47 0.74 -11.05 -3.25
N HIS A 48 1.62 -11.63 -4.08
CA HIS A 48 2.52 -10.86 -4.92
C HIS A 48 1.78 -9.98 -5.94
N LYS A 49 0.66 -10.44 -6.51
CA LYS A 49 -0.14 -9.66 -7.46
C LYS A 49 -0.71 -8.38 -6.82
N GLU A 50 -0.88 -8.34 -5.50
CA GLU A 50 -1.28 -7.13 -4.77
C GLU A 50 -0.17 -6.07 -4.76
N VAL A 51 1.10 -6.46 -4.89
CA VAL A 51 2.23 -5.52 -5.04
C VAL A 51 2.16 -4.79 -6.39
N HIS A 52 1.70 -5.49 -7.43
CA HIS A 52 1.43 -4.93 -8.74
C HIS A 52 0.14 -4.11 -8.81
N GLN A 53 -0.75 -4.24 -7.82
CA GLN A 53 -1.84 -3.29 -7.57
C GLN A 53 -1.38 -2.28 -6.51
N PRO A 54 -0.52 -1.30 -6.86
CA PRO A 54 -0.05 -0.32 -5.90
C PRO A 54 -1.25 0.43 -5.32
N LYS A 55 -1.20 0.66 -4.00
CA LYS A 55 -2.11 1.55 -3.30
C LYS A 55 -2.25 2.86 -4.10
N PRO A 56 -3.46 3.34 -4.39
CA PRO A 56 -3.66 4.53 -5.21
C PRO A 56 -2.87 5.70 -4.62
N GLN A 57 -1.87 6.16 -5.37
CA GLN A 57 -0.96 7.23 -4.99
C GLN A 57 -1.30 8.52 -5.73
N CYS A 58 -1.18 9.64 -5.04
CA CYS A 58 -1.31 10.94 -5.66
C CYS A 58 -0.06 11.28 -6.48
N GLY A 59 -0.21 11.46 -7.80
CA GLY A 59 0.91 11.85 -8.68
C GLY A 59 1.45 13.27 -8.46
N ILE A 60 0.86 14.08 -7.59
CA ILE A 60 1.30 15.46 -7.32
C ILE A 60 2.11 15.55 -6.01
N CYS A 61 1.71 14.83 -4.97
CA CYS A 61 2.37 14.88 -3.65
C CYS A 61 2.81 13.50 -3.12
N ASN A 62 2.77 12.46 -3.96
CA ASN A 62 3.19 11.08 -3.68
C ASN A 62 2.59 10.44 -2.41
N ARG A 63 1.43 10.94 -1.95
CA ARG A 63 0.72 10.37 -0.80
C ARG A 63 -0.07 9.13 -1.24
N SER A 64 0.11 8.02 -0.54
CA SER A 64 -0.60 6.75 -0.80
C SER A 64 -1.92 6.66 -0.02
N PHE A 65 -2.94 6.07 -0.64
CA PHE A 65 -4.27 5.88 -0.06
C PHE A 65 -4.70 4.42 -0.14
N SER A 66 -5.51 3.94 0.82
CA SER A 66 -6.02 2.56 0.81
C SER A 66 -7.04 2.30 -0.31
N TYR A 67 -7.72 3.34 -0.81
CA TYR A 67 -8.77 3.23 -1.82
C TYR A 67 -8.74 4.38 -2.83
N THR A 68 -9.20 4.10 -4.05
CA THR A 68 -9.26 5.08 -5.16
C THR A 68 -10.20 6.24 -4.87
N THR A 69 -11.28 6.00 -4.10
CA THR A 69 -12.20 7.04 -3.59
C THR A 69 -11.47 8.03 -2.66
N GLY A 70 -10.59 7.53 -1.80
CA GLY A 70 -9.76 8.33 -0.91
C GLY A 70 -8.79 9.23 -1.69
N LEU A 71 -8.13 8.67 -2.70
CA LEU A 71 -7.26 9.41 -3.61
C LEU A 71 -8.03 10.51 -4.38
N ARG A 72 -9.21 10.20 -4.94
CA ARG A 72 -10.04 11.18 -5.66
C ARG A 72 -10.50 12.34 -4.76
N ARG A 73 -10.92 12.03 -3.53
CA ARG A 73 -11.28 13.06 -2.54
C ARG A 73 -10.08 13.94 -2.22
N HIS A 74 -8.92 13.33 -1.99
CA HIS A 74 -7.67 14.05 -1.76
C HIS A 74 -7.32 14.97 -2.94
N GLN A 75 -7.34 14.47 -4.18
CA GLN A 75 -7.06 15.30 -5.35
C GLN A 75 -8.03 16.48 -5.48
N ARG A 76 -9.32 16.27 -5.20
CA ARG A 76 -10.33 17.34 -5.20
C ARG A 76 -10.08 18.38 -4.11
N GLN A 77 -9.70 17.95 -2.91
CA GLN A 77 -9.50 18.84 -1.76
C GLN A 77 -8.14 19.54 -1.74
N PHE A 78 -7.12 18.95 -2.37
CA PHE A 78 -5.74 19.38 -2.23
C PHE A 78 -5.06 19.81 -3.54
N HIS A 79 -5.61 19.46 -4.70
CA HIS A 79 -4.93 19.70 -5.97
C HIS A 79 -5.79 20.36 -7.05
N ARG A 80 -7.12 20.33 -6.93
CA ARG A 80 -8.03 20.97 -7.90
C ARG A 80 -8.46 22.35 -7.42
N ASP A 81 -7.91 23.41 -8.02
CA ASP A 81 -8.34 24.81 -7.87
C ASP A 81 -8.77 25.20 -6.46
N VAL A 82 -8.01 24.75 -5.47
CA VAL A 82 -8.43 24.91 -4.09
C VAL A 82 -8.06 26.31 -3.67
N LYS A 83 -9.08 27.11 -3.38
CA LYS A 83 -8.91 28.44 -2.82
C LYS A 83 -8.08 28.32 -1.54
N ARG A 84 -6.91 28.95 -1.52
CA ARG A 84 -6.04 29.01 -0.34
C ARG A 84 -6.76 29.86 0.70
N HIS A 85 -7.02 29.29 1.87
CA HIS A 85 -7.60 30.01 2.98
C HIS A 85 -6.46 30.42 3.92
N LYS A 86 -6.30 31.73 4.12
CA LYS A 86 -5.40 32.24 5.15
C LYS A 86 -6.10 32.07 6.50
N CYS A 87 -5.38 31.59 7.50
CA CYS A 87 -5.88 31.64 8.86
C CYS A 87 -6.07 33.11 9.27
N LEU A 88 -7.16 33.39 9.98
CA LEU A 88 -7.50 34.73 10.47
C LEU A 88 -6.85 35.05 11.82
N ASP A 89 -6.19 34.06 12.44
CA ASP A 89 -5.49 34.25 13.69
C ASP A 89 -4.15 34.97 13.45
N ILE A 90 -3.94 36.10 14.12
CA ILE A 90 -2.74 36.94 13.96
C ILE A 90 -1.47 36.23 14.41
N SER A 91 -1.57 35.27 15.34
CA SER A 91 -0.42 34.46 15.79
C SER A 91 -0.10 33.32 14.82
N CYS A 92 -1.01 33.01 13.88
CA CYS A 92 -0.85 31.91 12.94
C CYS A 92 -0.93 32.36 11.48
N ASN A 93 0.23 32.56 10.84
CA ASN A 93 0.34 32.87 9.42
C ASN A 93 0.20 31.63 8.51
N ALA A 94 -0.62 30.64 8.89
CA ALA A 94 -0.78 29.42 8.12
C ALA A 94 -1.65 29.65 6.87
N THR A 95 -1.15 29.23 5.71
CA THR A 95 -1.93 29.14 4.47
C THR A 95 -2.46 27.71 4.34
N ILE A 96 -3.78 27.57 4.47
CA ILE A 96 -4.46 26.27 4.54
C ILE A 96 -5.10 25.97 3.20
N TRP A 97 -5.06 24.70 2.82
CA TRP A 97 -5.56 24.23 1.54
C TRP A 97 -6.91 23.52 1.72
N GLY A 98 -7.96 24.12 1.18
CA GLY A 98 -9.32 23.55 1.18
C GLY A 98 -10.13 23.79 2.44
N THR A 99 -11.46 23.75 2.27
CA THR A 99 -12.43 24.13 3.31
C THR A 99 -12.39 23.20 4.54
N ILE A 100 -12.24 21.89 4.34
CA ILE A 100 -12.20 20.92 5.46
C ILE A 100 -10.99 21.17 6.37
N LYS A 101 -9.80 21.41 5.80
CA LYS A 101 -8.62 21.72 6.62
C LYS A 101 -8.73 23.08 7.29
N CYS A 102 -9.44 24.03 6.69
CA CYS A 102 -9.74 25.32 7.32
C CYS A 102 -10.70 25.19 8.51
N LEU A 103 -11.64 24.24 8.50
CA LEU A 103 -12.57 24.00 9.62
C LEU A 103 -11.92 23.24 10.78
N GLU A 104 -10.97 22.35 10.49
CA GLU A 104 -10.21 21.61 11.52
C GLU A 104 -9.05 22.41 12.12
N HIS A 105 -8.45 23.34 11.36
CA HIS A 105 -7.30 24.13 11.81
C HIS A 105 -7.55 24.98 13.08
N PRO A 106 -8.65 25.74 13.22
CA PRO A 106 -8.88 26.56 14.41
C PRO A 106 -9.10 25.74 15.69
N GLN A 107 -9.52 24.47 15.58
CA GLN A 107 -9.60 23.56 16.74
C GLN A 107 -8.23 23.26 17.34
N LYS A 108 -7.14 23.44 16.57
CA LYS A 108 -5.75 23.27 17.03
C LYS A 108 -5.16 24.51 17.71
N HIS A 109 -5.77 25.68 17.53
CA HIS A 109 -5.43 26.88 18.30
C HIS A 109 -5.92 26.73 19.74
N ASP A 110 -7.10 26.14 19.92
CA ASP A 110 -7.71 25.90 21.24
C ASP A 110 -6.93 24.87 22.08
N GLU A 111 -6.28 23.89 21.44
CA GLU A 111 -5.41 22.91 22.13
C GLU A 111 -4.16 23.54 22.79
N HIS A 112 -3.74 24.75 22.39
CA HIS A 112 -2.69 25.50 23.09
C HIS A 112 -3.20 26.32 24.28
N CYS A 113 -4.52 26.41 24.49
CA CYS A 113 -5.13 27.12 25.60
C CYS A 113 -5.63 26.18 26.71
N LYS A 114 -4.97 25.04 26.89
CA LYS A 114 -5.11 24.20 28.09
C LYS A 114 -3.75 23.73 28.62
N GLN A 115 -2.97 24.65 29.16
CA GLN A 115 -2.13 24.35 30.33
C GLN A 115 -2.34 25.42 31.41
N PRO A 116 -2.53 25.02 32.70
CA PRO A 116 -2.89 25.92 33.79
C PRO A 116 -1.65 26.52 34.49
N GLY A 117 -1.84 27.71 35.06
CA GLY A 117 -1.12 28.16 36.27
C GLY A 117 0.14 29.00 36.06
N ASN A 118 0.03 30.30 36.29
CA ASN A 118 0.38 30.94 37.57
C ASN A 118 -0.28 32.33 37.62
#